data_AF-A0A238BNC0-F1
#
_entry.id   AF-A0A238BNC0-F1
#
_cell.length_a   1.000
_cell.length_b   1.000
_cell.length_c   1.000
_cell.angle_alpha   90.00
_cell.angle_beta   90.00
_cell.angle_gamma   90.00
#
_symmetry.space_group_name_H-M   'P 1'
#
loop_
_entity.id
_entity.type
_entity.pdbx_description
1 polymer ?
#
loop_
_entity_poly.entity_id
_entity_poly.type
_entity_poly.pdbx_seq_one_letter_code
_entity_poly.pdbx_strand_id
1 'polypeptide(L)'
;MIDGKGHIGLRLTTVDSDTAGMAVKPWSEIDFNIFNDSILNKTITVMEDTTGQMILCGKLRLKGSKEEWERAKNGAQRPSKFCLITTVCILMNVFKQIHDLILI
;
A
#
# COMPACT_ATOMS: atom_id res chain seq x y z
N MET A 1 15.29 -28.04 35.00
CA MET A 1 14.20 -28.84 34.37
C MET A 1 12.92 -28.34 35.01
N ILE A 2 12.08 -27.50 34.39
CA ILE A 2 11.56 -27.53 33.02
C ILE A 2 11.85 -26.18 32.34
N ASP A 3 12.51 -26.25 31.19
CA ASP A 3 12.63 -25.15 30.23
C ASP A 3 11.27 -25.02 29.50
N GLY A 4 10.53 -23.96 29.82
CA GLY A 4 9.18 -23.73 29.34
C GLY A 4 9.07 -22.37 28.66
N LYS A 5 10.04 -21.99 27.81
CA LYS A 5 9.83 -20.90 26.84
C LYS A 5 8.84 -21.36 25.78
N GLY A 6 7.55 -21.42 26.14
CA GLY A 6 6.47 -21.36 25.17
C GLY A 6 6.67 -20.10 24.33
N HIS A 7 6.54 -20.20 23.02
CA HIS A 7 6.71 -19.07 22.09
C HIS A 7 5.70 -17.96 22.43
N ILE A 8 6.07 -17.02 23.31
CA ILE A 8 5.23 -15.89 23.67
C ILE A 8 5.23 -14.96 22.46
N GLY A 9 4.15 -14.99 21.69
CA GLY A 9 3.92 -14.00 20.64
C GLY A 9 3.98 -12.59 21.23
N LEU A 10 4.51 -11.63 20.48
CA LEU A 10 4.59 -10.24 20.94
C LEU A 10 3.17 -9.65 21.04
N ARG A 11 2.77 -9.20 22.24
CA ARG A 11 1.49 -8.48 22.42
C ARG A 11 1.57 -7.17 21.65
N LEU A 12 0.71 -7.03 20.63
CA LEU A 12 0.68 -5.86 19.76
C LEU A 12 -0.06 -4.69 20.41
N THR A 13 -1.25 -4.97 20.94
CA THR A 13 -2.13 -3.98 21.55
C THR A 13 -3.19 -4.68 22.40
N THR A 14 -3.89 -3.88 23.21
CA THR A 14 -5.12 -4.27 23.91
C THR A 14 -6.24 -3.36 23.45
N VAL A 15 -7.44 -3.94 23.36
CA VAL A 15 -8.66 -3.24 22.98
C VAL A 15 -9.74 -3.73 23.93
N ASP A 16 -10.38 -2.79 24.62
CA ASP A 16 -11.49 -3.10 25.51
C ASP A 16 -12.76 -3.28 24.69
N SER A 17 -13.55 -4.31 25.02
CA SER A 17 -14.87 -4.52 24.44
C SER A 17 -15.92 -3.70 25.19
N ASP A 18 -16.92 -3.22 24.47
CA ASP A 18 -18.13 -2.65 25.06
C ASP A 18 -19.03 -3.74 25.67
N THR A 19 -20.16 -3.32 26.25
CA THR A 19 -21.14 -4.23 26.86
C THR A 19 -21.84 -5.17 25.87
N ALA A 20 -21.72 -4.91 24.56
CA ALA A 20 -22.23 -5.77 23.50
C ALA A 20 -21.17 -6.77 22.99
N GLY A 21 -19.94 -6.71 23.53
CA GLY A 21 -18.83 -7.57 23.11
C GLY A 21 -18.09 -7.07 21.87
N MET A 22 -18.30 -5.81 21.47
CA MET A 22 -17.63 -5.20 20.33
C MET A 22 -16.41 -4.41 20.80
N ALA A 23 -15.28 -4.59 20.13
CA ALA A 23 -14.04 -3.90 20.44
C ALA A 23 -13.58 -3.12 19.21
N VAL A 24 -13.50 -1.79 19.33
CA VAL A 24 -13.05 -0.89 18.26
C VAL A 24 -11.97 0.04 18.80
N LYS A 25 -10.80 0.02 18.16
CA LYS A 25 -9.72 0.96 18.43
C LYS A 25 -9.57 1.91 17.24
N PRO A 26 -9.48 3.24 17.45
CA PRO A 26 -9.09 4.17 16.41
C PRO A 26 -7.75 3.78 15.78
N TRP A 27 -7.47 4.29 14.57
CA TRP A 27 -6.22 3.96 13.87
C TRP A 27 -5.01 4.27 14.76
N SER A 28 -4.28 3.22 15.13
CA SER A 28 -3.06 3.31 15.92
C SER A 28 -1.91 2.73 15.13
N GLU A 29 -0.76 3.40 15.15
CA GLU A 29 0.45 2.85 14.56
C GLU A 29 0.93 1.64 15.36
N ILE A 30 1.09 0.52 14.66
CA ILE A 30 1.79 -0.67 15.16
C ILE A 30 2.99 -0.82 14.24
N ASP A 31 4.19 -0.78 14.81
CA ASP A 31 5.41 -0.88 14.01
C ASP A 31 5.53 -2.28 13.42
N PHE A 32 5.41 -2.33 12.10
CA PHE A 32 5.48 -3.53 11.28
C PHE A 32 6.24 -3.23 10.01
N ASN A 33 7.53 -3.55 9.98
CA ASN A 33 8.31 -3.44 8.78
C ASN A 33 8.11 -4.70 7.92
N ILE A 34 7.24 -4.60 6.91
CA ILE A 34 6.94 -5.70 5.97
C ILE A 34 8.18 -6.24 5.24
N PHE A 35 9.24 -5.45 5.09
CA PHE A 35 10.46 -5.83 4.39
C PHE A 35 11.52 -6.45 5.31
N ASN A 36 11.46 -6.18 6.62
CA ASN A 36 12.47 -6.60 7.59
C ASN A 36 11.96 -7.67 8.56
N ASP A 37 10.70 -7.56 9.02
CA ASP A 37 10.24 -8.27 10.21
C ASP A 37 9.67 -9.67 9.94
N SER A 38 9.83 -10.17 8.71
CA SER A 38 9.31 -11.48 8.25
C SER A 38 7.81 -11.67 8.55
N ILE A 39 7.02 -10.59 8.59
CA ILE A 39 5.62 -10.63 9.07
C ILE A 39 4.65 -11.29 8.10
N LEU A 40 5.06 -11.50 6.86
CA LEU A 40 4.29 -12.25 5.87
C LEU A 40 4.12 -13.69 6.33
N ASN A 41 2.91 -14.22 6.17
CA ASN A 41 2.51 -15.56 6.62
C ASN A 41 2.50 -15.77 8.15
N LYS A 42 2.69 -14.73 8.96
CA LYS A 42 2.42 -14.80 10.40
C LYS A 42 0.93 -14.77 10.68
N THR A 43 0.55 -15.34 11.81
CA THR A 43 -0.83 -15.35 12.33
C THR A 43 -0.94 -14.32 13.44
N ILE A 44 -1.96 -13.46 13.37
CA ILE A 44 -2.41 -12.65 14.50
C ILE A 44 -3.46 -13.43 15.26
N THR A 45 -3.41 -13.36 16.58
CA THR A 45 -4.41 -13.92 17.48
C THR A 45 -5.05 -12.81 18.31
N VAL A 46 -6.33 -13.01 18.63
CA VAL A 46 -7.05 -12.25 19.65
C VAL A 46 -7.18 -13.18 20.84
N MET A 47 -6.72 -12.73 22.01
CA MET A 47 -6.75 -13.50 23.24
C MET A 47 -7.53 -12.72 24.30
N GLU A 48 -8.28 -13.43 25.12
CA GLU A 48 -8.86 -12.86 26.34
C GLU A 48 -7.73 -12.52 27.32
N ASP A 49 -7.69 -11.29 27.81
CA ASP A 49 -6.57 -10.82 28.66
C ASP A 49 -6.54 -11.54 30.02
N THR A 50 -7.70 -11.90 30.55
CA THR A 50 -7.85 -12.51 31.89
C THR A 50 -7.51 -13.99 31.90
N THR A 51 -7.95 -14.75 30.90
CA THR A 51 -7.75 -16.20 30.83
C THR A 51 -6.58 -16.61 29.93
N GLY A 52 -6.12 -15.72 29.06
CA GLY A 52 -5.15 -16.02 28.01
C GLY A 52 -5.71 -16.91 26.90
N GLN A 53 -7.02 -17.18 26.88
CA GLN A 53 -7.65 -18.04 25.88
C GLN A 53 -7.67 -17.34 24.51
N MET A 54 -7.23 -18.05 23.47
CA MET A 54 -7.37 -17.58 22.09
C MET A 54 -8.85 -17.61 21.68
N ILE A 55 -9.38 -16.45 21.33
CA ILE A 55 -10.77 -16.27 20.87
C ILE A 55 -10.84 -16.34 19.34
N LEU A 56 -9.85 -15.75 18.65
CA LEU A 56 -9.83 -15.66 17.19
C LEU A 56 -8.40 -15.66 16.66
N CYS A 57 -8.22 -16.12 15.42
CA CYS A 57 -6.95 -16.00 14.71
C CYS A 57 -7.14 -15.66 13.22
N GLY A 58 -6.14 -15.00 12.64
CA GLY A 58 -6.15 -14.61 11.23
C GLY A 58 -4.74 -14.49 10.67
N LYS A 59 -4.56 -14.85 9.39
CA LYS A 59 -3.27 -14.73 8.70
C LYS A 59 -3.07 -13.31 8.18
N LEU A 60 -1.89 -12.76 8.41
CA LEU A 60 -1.46 -11.51 7.78
C LEU A 60 -1.23 -11.74 6.29
N ARG A 61 -1.87 -10.90 5.48
CA ARG A 61 -1.72 -10.87 4.02
C ARG A 61 -1.49 -9.44 3.57
N LEU A 62 -0.65 -9.27 2.56
CA LEU A 62 -0.56 -7.98 1.87
C LEU A 62 -1.86 -7.76 1.10
N LYS A 63 -2.50 -6.63 1.36
CA LYS A 63 -3.64 -6.18 0.58
C LYS A 63 -3.11 -5.49 -0.67
N GLY A 64 -3.35 -6.12 -1.83
CA GLY A 64 -3.03 -5.54 -3.12
C GLY A 64 -3.21 -6.60 -4.22
N SER A 65 -3.80 -6.20 -5.34
CA SER A 65 -3.87 -7.03 -6.54
C SER A 65 -2.82 -6.61 -7.58
N LYS A 66 -2.50 -7.52 -8.50
CA LYS A 66 -1.62 -7.19 -9.64
C LYS A 66 -2.22 -6.06 -10.48
N GLU A 67 -3.53 -6.10 -10.67
CA GLU A 67 -4.30 -5.10 -11.43
C GLU A 67 -4.28 -3.72 -10.74
N GLU A 68 -4.40 -3.68 -9.40
CA GLU A 68 -4.27 -2.46 -8.61
C GLU A 68 -2.86 -1.87 -8.72
N TRP A 69 -1.83 -2.71 -8.67
CA TRP A 69 -0.44 -2.29 -8.83
C TRP A 69 -0.17 -1.74 -10.24
N GLU A 70 -0.63 -2.44 -11.28
CA GLU A 70 -0.51 -2.00 -12.67
C GLU A 70 -1.24 -0.67 -12.91
N ARG A 71 -2.41 -0.48 -12.32
CA ARG A 71 -3.15 0.79 -12.40
C ARG A 71 -2.37 1.94 -11.74
N ALA A 72 -1.78 1.71 -10.57
CA ALA A 72 -0.98 2.72 -9.87
C ALA A 72 0.28 3.12 -10.68
N LYS A 73 0.93 2.17 -11.34
CA LYS A 73 2.09 2.42 -12.22
C LYS A 73 1.72 3.33 -13.40
N ASN A 74 0.58 3.08 -14.03
CA ASN A 74 0.15 3.82 -15.23
C ASN A 74 -0.35 5.24 -14.93
N GLY A 75 -0.78 5.53 -13.69
CA GLY A 75 -1.12 6.89 -13.26
C GLY A 75 0.08 7.86 -13.22
N ALA A 76 1.31 7.35 -13.10
CA ALA A 76 2.53 8.16 -13.06
C ALA A 76 3.10 8.51 -14.46
N GLN A 77 2.62 7.86 -15.53
CA GLN A 77 3.04 8.14 -16.90
C GLN A 77 2.28 9.36 -17.43
N ARG A 78 2.81 10.56 -17.19
CA ARG A 78 2.38 11.76 -17.94
C ARG A 78 2.53 11.48 -19.44
N PRO A 79 1.63 11.96 -20.31
CA PRO A 79 1.71 11.73 -21.75
C PRO A 79 2.82 12.61 -22.35
N SER A 80 4.09 12.23 -22.15
CA SER A 80 5.25 12.89 -22.79
C SER A 80 5.18 12.84 -24.31
N LYS A 81 4.40 11.90 -24.87
CA LYS A 81 4.19 11.73 -26.31
C LYS A 81 3.34 12.84 -26.95
N PHE A 82 2.52 13.57 -26.19
CA PHE A 82 1.70 14.66 -26.75
C PHE A 82 2.50 15.94 -27.03
N CYS A 83 3.64 16.16 -26.36
CA CYS A 83 4.43 17.38 -26.54
C CYS A 83 5.15 17.40 -27.90
N LEU A 84 5.75 16.27 -28.32
CA LEU A 84 6.61 16.23 -29.50
C LEU A 84 5.87 16.47 -30.82
N ILE A 85 4.68 15.87 -30.99
CA ILE A 85 3.89 16.03 -32.21
C ILE A 85 3.46 17.49 -32.36
N THR A 86 2.98 18.10 -31.27
CA THR A 86 2.59 19.52 -31.27
C THR A 86 3.78 20.42 -31.59
N THR A 87 4.95 20.18 -31.00
CA THR A 87 6.17 20.95 -31.32
C THR A 87 6.56 20.83 -32.79
N VAL A 88 6.55 19.62 -33.36
CA VAL A 88 6.87 19.41 -34.79
C VAL A 88 5.85 20.11 -35.68
N CYS A 89 4.55 20.01 -35.39
CA CYS A 89 3.51 20.69 -36.16
C CYS A 89 3.66 22.22 -36.14
N ILE A 90 4.00 22.81 -34.99
CA ILE A 90 4.25 24.25 -34.87
C ILE A 90 5.46 24.65 -35.74
N LEU A 91 6.57 23.91 -35.65
CA LEU A 91 7.78 24.18 -36.43
C LEU A 91 7.52 24.12 -37.94
N MET A 92 6.77 23.12 -38.41
CA MET A 92 6.42 22.99 -39.84
C MET A 92 5.56 24.15 -40.33
N ASN A 93 4.61 24.62 -39.51
CA ASN A 93 3.77 25.77 -39.87
C ASN A 93 4.59 27.08 -39.93
N VAL A 94 5.50 27.29 -38.98
CA VAL A 94 6.40 28.47 -38.98
C VAL A 94 7.34 28.42 -40.18
N PHE A 95 7.92 27.27 -40.49
CA PHE A 95 8.80 27.11 -41.66
C PHE A 95 8.05 27.42 -42.97
N LYS A 96 6.81 26.93 -43.09
CA LYS A 96 5.95 27.25 -44.23
C LYS A 96 5.67 28.75 -44.34
N GLN A 97 5.33 29.41 -43.24
CA GLN A 97 5.08 30.87 -43.24
C GLN A 97 6.32 31.67 -43.65
N ILE A 98 7.51 31.30 -43.17
CA ILE A 98 8.77 31.97 -43.54
C ILE A 98 9.10 31.74 -45.01
N HIS A 99 8.95 30.51 -45.51
CA HIS A 99 9.21 30.20 -46.92
C HIS A 99 8.23 30.95 -47.85
N ASP A 100 6.95 31.00 -47.50
CA ASP A 100 5.94 31.74 -48.25
C ASP A 100 6.20 33.26 -48.22
N LEU A 101 6.81 33.81 -47.15
CA LEU A 101 7.21 35.21 -47.04
C LEU A 101 8.48 35.56 -47.86
N ILE A 102 9.45 34.63 -47.95
CA ILE A 102 10.69 34.83 -48.72
C ILE A 102 10.45 34.75 -50.23
N LEU A 103 9.38 34.07 -50.67
CA LEU A 103 9.04 33.89 -52.08
C LEU A 103 8.17 35.01 -52.68
N ILE A 104 7.78 36.01 -51.89
CA ILE A 104 7.04 37.23 -52.29
C ILE A 104 8.03 38.37 -52.45
#